data_AF-A0A952L4K9-F1
#
_entry.id   AF-A0A952L4K9-F1
#
_cell.length_a   1.000
_cell.length_b   1.000
_cell.length_c   1.000
_cell.angle_alpha   90.00
_cell.angle_beta   90.00
_cell.angle_gamma   90.00
#
_symmetry.space_group_name_H-M   'P 1'
#
loop_
_entity.id
_entity.type
_entity.pdbx_description
1 polymer ?
#
loop_
_entity_poly.entity_id
_entity_poly.type
_entity_poly.pdbx_seq_one_letter_code
_entity_poly.pdbx_strand_id
1 'polypeptide(L)'
;MSEERNYLALTVEDPLSALKDGFELRFRAFHAEVSEDALLAAHSDWTLLNGVMLSVGFGNHEHTQVLGSAVMVAPGIAICAWHVLEHGMPKDGPPTDWLVCMAVAGATLRMWEVHHYTRVGTTDLVLLSIRLKTAIQEGDSFHQAVVTSRIPAIGEMVTVIGTTAAHDKFFDSMGATPETTVPMHIALHIAKGPVTQRFLPQRDSALLPWPCIEVNCPAQGGMWRPCL
;
A
#
# COMPACT_ATOMS: atom_id res chain seq x y z
N MET A 1 15.36 -14.38 -5.57
CA MET A 1 14.41 -15.20 -4.80
C MET A 1 14.09 -14.41 -3.54
N SER A 2 12.87 -13.91 -3.38
CA SER A 2 12.47 -13.25 -2.12
C SER A 2 12.31 -14.30 -1.03
N GLU A 3 12.98 -14.13 0.10
CA GLU A 3 12.71 -14.95 1.28
C GLU A 3 11.26 -14.75 1.75
N GLU A 4 10.54 -15.84 1.93
CA GLU A 4 9.22 -15.85 2.53
C GLU A 4 9.36 -15.45 4.01
N ARG A 5 8.69 -14.37 4.40
CA ARG A 5 8.66 -13.89 5.79
C ARG A 5 7.25 -14.03 6.34
N ASN A 6 7.22 -14.51 7.57
CA ASN A 6 6.02 -14.75 8.34
C ASN A 6 5.80 -13.58 9.30
N TYR A 7 4.59 -13.03 9.29
CA TYR A 7 4.19 -11.94 10.16
C TYR A 7 3.00 -12.33 11.02
N LEU A 8 2.94 -11.79 12.23
CA LEU A 8 1.84 -12.03 13.15
C LEU A 8 0.67 -11.11 12.82
N ALA A 9 -0.50 -11.67 12.51
CA ALA A 9 -1.76 -10.94 12.41
C ALA A 9 -2.70 -11.38 13.52
N LEU A 10 -3.08 -10.46 14.41
CA LEU A 10 -4.09 -10.68 15.44
C LEU A 10 -5.37 -9.94 15.05
N THR A 11 -6.32 -10.63 14.42
CA THR A 11 -7.58 -10.00 13.96
C THR A 11 -8.63 -10.00 15.05
N VAL A 12 -9.31 -8.85 15.21
CA VAL A 12 -10.32 -8.62 16.24
C VAL A 12 -11.50 -7.82 15.69
N GLU A 13 -12.66 -7.90 16.35
CA GLU A 13 -13.81 -7.07 16.00
C GLU A 13 -13.58 -5.60 16.35
N ASP A 14 -13.08 -5.35 17.56
CA ASP A 14 -12.71 -4.03 18.06
C ASP A 14 -11.20 -3.97 18.34
N PRO A 15 -10.42 -3.27 17.49
CA PRO A 15 -8.97 -3.06 17.68
C PRO A 15 -8.57 -2.42 19.00
N LEU A 16 -9.50 -1.71 19.66
CA LEU A 16 -9.24 -0.98 20.91
C LEU A 16 -9.58 -1.79 22.16
N SER A 17 -10.25 -2.94 22.02
CA SER A 17 -10.81 -3.72 23.14
C SER A 17 -9.79 -4.15 24.19
N ALA A 18 -8.52 -4.32 23.82
CA ALA A 18 -7.44 -4.71 24.72
C ALA A 18 -6.74 -3.52 25.41
N LEU A 19 -7.07 -2.29 25.04
CA LEU A 19 -6.40 -1.09 25.54
C LEU A 19 -6.99 -0.66 26.88
N LYS A 20 -6.12 -0.16 27.76
CA LYS A 20 -6.51 0.41 29.05
C LYS A 20 -6.92 1.88 28.90
N ASP A 21 -7.76 2.35 29.80
CA ASP A 21 -8.07 3.77 29.91
C ASP A 21 -6.80 4.60 30.08
N GLY A 22 -6.75 5.76 29.41
CA GLY A 22 -5.57 6.64 29.41
C GLY A 22 -4.49 6.25 28.40
N PHE A 23 -4.72 5.24 27.55
CA PHE A 23 -3.82 4.90 26.46
C PHE A 23 -3.69 6.03 25.43
N GLU A 24 -2.47 6.27 24.95
CA GLU A 24 -2.17 7.26 23.92
C GLU A 24 -1.90 6.60 22.56
N LEU A 25 -2.73 6.89 21.57
CA LEU A 25 -2.46 6.57 20.17
C LEU A 25 -1.53 7.62 19.54
N ARG A 26 -0.43 7.15 18.95
CA ARG A 26 0.58 8.03 18.32
C ARG A 26 0.52 7.93 16.81
N PHE A 27 0.27 9.06 16.16
CA PHE A 27 0.34 9.22 14.71
C PHE A 27 1.55 10.07 14.34
N ARG A 28 2.35 9.60 13.37
CA ARG A 28 3.63 10.22 13.00
C ARG A 28 3.72 10.39 11.49
N ALA A 29 4.22 11.55 11.08
CA ALA A 29 4.68 11.71 9.71
C ALA A 29 5.84 10.76 9.44
N PHE A 30 5.76 10.02 8.34
CA PHE A 30 6.82 9.15 7.88
C PHE A 30 7.70 9.87 6.87
N HIS A 31 9.00 9.75 7.08
CA HIS A 31 10.02 10.20 6.15
C HIS A 31 10.86 8.98 5.81
N ALA A 32 10.82 8.56 4.54
CA ALA A 32 11.59 7.43 4.07
C ALA A 32 13.07 7.84 3.98
N GLU A 33 13.91 7.29 4.86
CA GLU A 33 15.36 7.32 4.73
C GLU A 33 15.82 6.04 4.03
N VAL A 34 15.81 6.08 2.70
CA VAL A 34 16.26 4.96 1.87
C VAL A 34 17.77 5.08 1.66
N SER A 35 18.54 4.13 2.19
CA SER A 35 19.98 4.05 1.94
C SER A 35 20.27 3.78 0.47
N GLU A 36 21.46 4.14 -0.01
CA GLU A 36 21.85 3.86 -1.41
C GLU A 36 21.89 2.35 -1.71
N ASP A 37 22.22 1.53 -0.71
CA ASP A 37 22.21 0.07 -0.81
C ASP A 37 20.79 -0.51 -0.97
N ALA A 38 19.76 0.25 -0.57
CA ALA A 38 18.37 -0.11 -0.78
C ALA A 38 17.86 0.21 -2.20
N LEU A 39 18.71 0.75 -3.08
CA LEU A 39 18.37 1.01 -4.46
C LEU A 39 18.69 -0.24 -5.28
N LEU A 40 17.77 -0.65 -6.17
CA LEU A 40 17.99 -1.66 -7.24
C LEU A 40 17.76 -3.16 -6.91
N ALA A 41 17.39 -3.51 -5.68
CA ALA A 41 17.02 -4.88 -5.33
C ALA A 41 15.53 -4.98 -4.96
N ALA A 42 14.92 -6.15 -5.24
CA ALA A 42 13.68 -6.52 -4.58
C ALA A 42 13.98 -6.71 -3.10
N HIS A 43 13.38 -5.87 -2.27
CA HIS A 43 13.52 -5.91 -0.82
C HIS A 43 12.49 -6.86 -0.22
N SER A 44 12.97 -7.74 0.67
CA SER A 44 12.09 -8.52 1.53
C SER A 44 11.75 -7.79 2.83
N ASP A 45 12.46 -6.69 3.14
CA ASP A 45 12.25 -5.97 4.38
C ASP A 45 11.24 -4.82 4.24
N TRP A 46 9.98 -5.14 4.54
CA TRP A 46 8.89 -4.17 4.58
C TRP A 46 8.88 -3.30 5.83
N THR A 47 9.64 -3.67 6.87
CA THR A 47 9.67 -2.91 8.12
C THR A 47 10.22 -1.50 7.91
N LEU A 48 10.98 -1.29 6.83
CA LEU A 48 11.48 0.01 6.37
C LEU A 48 10.39 1.07 6.20
N LEU A 49 9.15 0.65 5.89
CA LEU A 49 8.03 1.56 5.60
C LEU A 49 7.07 1.73 6.77
N ASN A 50 7.29 0.98 7.86
CA ASN A 50 6.59 1.09 9.15
C ASN A 50 5.07 1.28 9.07
N GLY A 51 4.41 0.50 8.20
CA GLY A 51 2.96 0.53 8.03
C GLY A 51 2.40 1.63 7.11
N VAL A 52 3.24 2.44 6.46
CA VAL A 52 2.79 3.51 5.54
C VAL A 52 2.39 2.98 4.17
N MET A 53 3.18 2.04 3.65
CA MET A 53 2.89 1.36 2.38
C MET A 53 1.96 0.19 2.65
N LEU A 54 0.82 0.19 1.98
CA LEU A 54 -0.19 -0.85 2.12
C LEU A 54 -0.19 -1.69 0.85
N SER A 55 -0.20 -3.00 0.99
CA SER A 55 -0.68 -3.91 -0.05
C SER A 55 -2.20 -3.82 -0.13
N VAL A 56 -2.75 -3.78 -1.34
CA VAL A 56 -4.20 -3.77 -1.60
C VAL A 56 -4.58 -5.08 -2.28
N GLY A 57 -5.64 -5.73 -1.80
CA GLY A 57 -6.13 -6.96 -2.40
C GLY A 57 -7.60 -7.23 -2.12
N PHE A 58 -8.21 -8.08 -2.94
CA PHE A 58 -9.52 -8.65 -2.65
C PHE A 58 -9.35 -9.98 -1.94
N GLY A 59 -10.09 -10.17 -0.86
CA GLY A 59 -10.12 -11.42 -0.11
C GLY A 59 -11.51 -12.02 -0.13
N ASN A 60 -11.54 -13.35 -0.16
CA ASN A 60 -12.69 -14.14 0.27
C ASN A 60 -12.27 -15.09 1.40
N HIS A 61 -13.19 -15.97 1.77
CA HIS A 61 -12.97 -16.96 2.81
C HIS A 61 -11.83 -17.96 2.49
N GLU A 62 -11.40 -18.07 1.23
CA GLU A 62 -10.42 -19.06 0.79
C GLU A 62 -9.07 -18.45 0.41
N HIS A 63 -9.06 -17.27 -0.21
CA HIS A 63 -7.83 -16.64 -0.70
C HIS A 63 -7.93 -15.12 -0.71
N THR A 64 -6.76 -14.48 -0.56
CA THR A 64 -6.57 -13.06 -0.86
C THR A 64 -5.71 -12.93 -2.11
N GLN A 65 -6.12 -12.10 -3.06
CA GLN A 65 -5.35 -11.73 -4.22
C GLN A 65 -4.87 -10.29 -4.08
N VAL A 66 -3.55 -10.07 -4.15
CA VAL A 66 -2.95 -8.73 -4.13
C VAL A 66 -3.04 -8.12 -5.52
N LEU A 67 -3.62 -6.93 -5.62
CA LEU A 67 -3.77 -6.19 -6.86
C LEU A 67 -2.73 -5.08 -7.04
N GLY A 68 -2.22 -4.54 -5.93
CA GLY A 68 -1.26 -3.45 -5.99
C GLY A 68 -0.98 -2.85 -4.61
N SER A 69 -0.72 -1.54 -4.61
CA SER A 69 -0.38 -0.79 -3.39
C SER A 69 -1.26 0.43 -3.18
N ALA A 70 -1.41 0.80 -1.92
CA ALA A 70 -1.89 2.08 -1.45
C ALA A 70 -0.88 2.70 -0.48
N VAL A 71 -1.07 3.97 -0.17
CA VAL A 71 -0.27 4.69 0.83
C VAL A 71 -1.20 5.28 1.88
N MET A 72 -0.91 5.03 3.16
CA MET A 72 -1.58 5.67 4.29
C MET A 72 -1.19 7.15 4.33
N VAL A 73 -2.16 8.06 4.23
CA VAL A 73 -1.92 9.52 4.23
C VAL A 73 -2.53 10.23 5.45
N ALA A 74 -3.50 9.58 6.11
CA ALA A 74 -4.05 10.01 7.38
C ALA A 74 -4.65 8.81 8.12
N PRO A 75 -4.96 8.90 9.42
CA PRO A 75 -5.59 7.79 10.15
C PRO A 75 -6.93 7.43 9.50
N GLY A 76 -7.06 6.18 9.06
CA GLY A 76 -8.27 5.70 8.39
C GLY A 76 -8.42 6.12 6.92
N ILE A 77 -7.39 6.77 6.33
CA ILE A 77 -7.41 7.22 4.94
C ILE A 77 -6.14 6.76 4.21
N ALA A 78 -6.34 6.02 3.12
CA ALA A 78 -5.29 5.65 2.19
C ALA A 78 -5.59 6.14 0.78
N ILE A 79 -4.55 6.23 -0.05
CA ILE A 79 -4.67 6.62 -1.46
C ILE A 79 -4.01 5.55 -2.32
N CYS A 80 -4.67 5.18 -3.41
CA CYS A 80 -4.10 4.31 -4.45
C CYS A 80 -4.48 4.80 -5.85
N ALA A 81 -3.98 4.11 -6.87
CA ALA A 81 -4.44 4.33 -8.23
C ALA A 81 -5.80 3.66 -8.48
N TRP A 82 -6.62 4.18 -9.40
CA TRP A 82 -7.91 3.57 -9.76
C TRP A 82 -7.72 2.20 -10.43
N HIS A 83 -6.72 2.09 -11.31
CA HIS A 83 -6.42 0.82 -11.99
C HIS A 83 -6.08 -0.33 -11.02
N VAL A 84 -5.62 -0.03 -9.80
CA VAL A 84 -5.38 -1.05 -8.76
C VAL A 84 -6.69 -1.72 -8.35
N LEU A 85 -7.80 -1.00 -8.34
CA LEU A 85 -9.11 -1.56 -7.97
C LEU A 85 -9.88 -2.07 -9.18
N GLU A 86 -9.74 -1.42 -10.33
CA GLU A 86 -10.56 -1.64 -11.53
C GLU A 86 -10.66 -3.12 -11.95
N HIS A 87 -9.58 -3.89 -11.79
CA HIS A 87 -9.55 -5.31 -12.16
C HIS A 87 -10.33 -6.24 -11.22
N GLY A 88 -10.43 -5.90 -9.94
CA GLY A 88 -11.12 -6.74 -8.94
C GLY A 88 -12.53 -6.29 -8.62
N MET A 89 -12.96 -5.12 -9.11
CA MET A 89 -14.33 -4.66 -8.95
C MET A 89 -15.26 -5.49 -9.85
N PRO A 90 -16.34 -6.11 -9.31
CA PRO A 90 -17.29 -6.86 -10.13
C PRO A 90 -17.93 -5.94 -11.16
N LYS A 91 -17.94 -6.36 -12.43
CA LYS A 91 -18.62 -5.63 -13.52
C LYS A 91 -20.14 -5.69 -13.36
N ASP A 92 -20.65 -6.82 -12.87
CA ASP A 92 -22.07 -7.11 -12.74
C ASP A 92 -22.33 -7.96 -11.46
N GLY A 93 -22.51 -7.32 -10.31
CA GLY A 93 -22.88 -8.01 -9.07
C GLY A 93 -22.43 -7.29 -7.79
N PRO A 94 -22.97 -7.67 -6.61
CA PRO A 94 -22.41 -7.21 -5.34
C PRO A 94 -20.98 -7.74 -5.19
N PRO A 95 -20.04 -6.97 -4.61
CA PRO A 95 -18.73 -7.49 -4.28
C PRO A 95 -18.88 -8.68 -3.33
N THR A 96 -18.57 -9.87 -3.83
CA THR A 96 -18.51 -11.10 -3.03
C THR A 96 -17.23 -11.16 -2.18
N ASP A 97 -16.27 -10.28 -2.46
CA ASP A 97 -14.95 -10.24 -1.86
C ASP A 97 -14.76 -8.93 -1.07
N TRP A 98 -14.25 -9.02 0.15
CA TRP A 98 -13.89 -7.82 0.91
C TRP A 98 -12.58 -7.25 0.37
N LEU A 99 -12.52 -5.93 0.25
CA LEU A 99 -11.29 -5.22 -0.09
C LEU A 99 -10.48 -4.98 1.18
N VAL A 100 -9.24 -5.48 1.20
CA VAL A 100 -8.35 -5.41 2.36
C VAL A 100 -7.07 -4.66 2.00
N CYS A 101 -6.61 -3.84 2.95
CA CYS A 101 -5.29 -3.26 2.94
C CYS A 101 -4.41 -3.93 4.01
N MET A 102 -3.14 -4.19 3.72
CA MET A 102 -2.23 -4.87 4.65
C MET A 102 -0.87 -4.18 4.68
N ALA A 103 -0.25 -4.07 5.84
CA ALA A 103 1.07 -3.48 5.96
C ALA A 103 1.86 -4.06 7.13
N VAL A 104 3.18 -4.05 6.98
CA VAL A 104 4.10 -4.53 8.02
C VAL A 104 4.52 -3.38 8.92
N ALA A 105 4.38 -3.59 10.23
CA ALA A 105 4.90 -2.71 11.28
C ALA A 105 5.71 -3.55 12.27
N GLY A 106 7.04 -3.55 12.11
CA GLY A 106 7.93 -4.47 12.85
C GLY A 106 7.62 -5.93 12.53
N ALA A 107 7.33 -6.73 13.55
CA ALA A 107 6.96 -8.15 13.37
C ALA A 107 5.45 -8.36 13.13
N THR A 108 4.65 -7.29 13.16
CA THR A 108 3.20 -7.37 13.03
C THR A 108 2.75 -7.08 11.61
N LEU A 109 1.78 -7.86 11.14
CA LEU A 109 0.99 -7.55 9.96
C LEU A 109 -0.28 -6.85 10.44
N ARG A 110 -0.44 -5.59 10.03
CA ARG A 110 -1.67 -4.83 10.25
C ARG A 110 -2.57 -5.00 9.05
N MET A 111 -3.85 -5.21 9.32
CA MET A 111 -4.88 -5.38 8.30
C MET A 111 -5.94 -4.32 8.50
N TRP A 112 -6.40 -3.74 7.39
CA TRP A 112 -7.52 -2.83 7.36
C TRP A 112 -8.55 -3.30 6.37
N GLU A 113 -9.82 -3.24 6.77
CA GLU A 113 -10.96 -3.40 5.88
C GLU A 113 -11.24 -2.06 5.18
N VAL A 114 -11.44 -2.08 3.86
CA VAL A 114 -11.89 -0.90 3.12
C VAL A 114 -13.42 -0.84 3.18
N HIS A 115 -13.96 0.21 3.80
CA HIS A 115 -15.41 0.42 3.91
C HIS A 115 -15.99 1.26 2.78
N HIS A 116 -15.19 2.20 2.28
CA HIS A 116 -15.62 3.11 1.23
C HIS A 116 -14.43 3.47 0.35
N TYR A 117 -14.67 3.70 -0.93
CA TYR A 117 -13.69 4.25 -1.84
C TYR A 117 -14.34 5.32 -2.71
N THR A 118 -13.58 6.36 -3.04
CA THR A 118 -14.04 7.45 -3.90
C THR A 118 -12.98 7.73 -4.95
N ARG A 119 -13.33 7.53 -6.23
CA ARG A 119 -12.50 7.96 -7.36
C ARG A 119 -12.54 9.49 -7.46
N VAL A 120 -11.37 10.09 -7.65
CA VAL A 120 -11.24 11.55 -7.78
C VAL A 120 -11.53 11.96 -9.23
N GLY A 121 -12.77 12.33 -9.50
CA GLY A 121 -13.22 12.73 -10.83
C GLY A 121 -12.96 11.64 -11.86
N THR A 122 -12.34 12.01 -12.99
CA THR A 122 -11.93 11.07 -14.04
C THR A 122 -10.50 10.57 -13.91
N THR A 123 -9.74 11.03 -12.91
CA THR A 123 -8.32 10.68 -12.75
C THR A 123 -8.10 9.22 -12.37
N ASP A 124 -6.86 8.77 -12.41
CA ASP A 124 -6.42 7.46 -11.90
C ASP A 124 -6.16 7.50 -10.38
N LEU A 125 -6.83 8.37 -9.62
CA LEU A 125 -6.64 8.51 -8.16
C LEU A 125 -7.89 8.06 -7.39
N VAL A 126 -7.68 7.29 -6.32
CA VAL A 126 -8.74 6.84 -5.42
C VAL A 126 -8.39 7.11 -3.97
N LEU A 127 -9.37 7.59 -3.23
CA LEU A 127 -9.35 7.70 -1.77
C LEU A 127 -10.01 6.47 -1.18
N LEU A 128 -9.37 5.82 -0.21
CA LEU A 128 -9.88 4.68 0.53
C LEU A 128 -10.16 5.09 1.97
N SER A 129 -11.37 4.85 2.44
CA SER A 129 -11.71 4.88 3.87
C SER A 129 -11.54 3.48 4.43
N ILE A 130 -10.62 3.37 5.40
CA ILE A 130 -10.17 2.09 5.94
C ILE A 130 -10.34 2.02 7.46
N ARG A 131 -10.68 0.83 7.96
CA ARG A 131 -10.79 0.54 9.39
C ARG A 131 -9.84 -0.57 9.76
N LEU A 132 -9.06 -0.35 10.81
CA LEU A 132 -8.14 -1.36 11.33
C LEU A 132 -8.93 -2.60 11.80
N LYS A 133 -8.45 -3.79 11.46
CA LYS A 133 -9.01 -5.08 11.87
C LYS A 133 -8.07 -5.90 12.73
N THR A 134 -6.85 -5.39 12.95
CA THR A 134 -5.86 -5.99 13.83
C THR A 134 -5.82 -5.29 15.18
N ALA A 135 -5.64 -6.05 16.25
CA ALA A 135 -5.57 -5.52 17.61
C ALA A 135 -4.43 -4.52 17.76
N ILE A 136 -4.70 -3.42 18.46
CA ILE A 136 -3.67 -2.44 18.82
C ILE A 136 -2.98 -2.91 20.09
N GLN A 137 -1.65 -2.91 20.07
CA GLN A 137 -0.81 -3.27 21.21
C GLN A 137 -0.33 -2.02 21.95
N GLU A 138 0.00 -2.18 23.23
CA GLU A 138 0.56 -1.08 24.01
C GLU A 138 1.91 -0.65 23.43
N GLY A 139 2.06 0.66 23.16
CA GLY A 139 3.26 1.22 22.51
C GLY A 139 3.21 1.27 20.98
N ASP A 140 2.13 0.80 20.36
CA ASP A 140 1.94 0.92 18.92
C ASP A 140 2.00 2.38 18.45
N SER A 141 2.63 2.57 17.28
CA SER A 141 2.60 3.84 16.56
C SER A 141 2.14 3.62 15.12
N PHE A 142 1.44 4.63 14.60
CA PHE A 142 0.91 4.66 13.26
C PHE A 142 1.63 5.74 12.46
N HIS A 143 2.04 5.38 11.27
CA HIS A 143 2.79 6.26 10.39
C HIS A 143 1.96 6.60 9.16
N GLN A 144 2.15 7.81 8.64
CA GLN A 144 1.46 8.29 7.45
C GLN A 144 2.42 9.07 6.55
N ALA A 145 2.24 8.96 5.24
CA ALA A 145 2.96 9.79 4.28
C ALA A 145 2.46 11.23 4.34
N VAL A 146 3.38 12.18 4.17
CA VAL A 146 3.04 13.59 3.99
C VAL A 146 2.75 13.84 2.52
N VAL A 147 1.56 14.36 2.21
CA VAL A 147 1.18 14.74 0.86
C VAL A 147 1.62 16.17 0.59
N THR A 148 2.20 16.42 -0.58
CA THR A 148 2.56 17.76 -1.04
C THR A 148 1.97 18.04 -2.41
N SER A 149 1.60 19.29 -2.66
CA SER A 149 1.21 19.80 -3.98
C SER A 149 2.40 20.39 -4.75
N ARG A 150 3.60 20.39 -4.17
CA ARG A 150 4.81 20.88 -4.84
C ARG A 150 5.20 19.94 -5.97
N ILE A 151 5.40 20.50 -7.16
CA ILE A 151 5.92 19.77 -8.32
C ILE A 151 7.46 19.75 -8.24
N PRO A 152 8.10 18.57 -8.15
CA PRO A 152 9.56 18.45 -8.02
C PRO A 152 10.35 19.11 -9.15
N ALA A 153 11.50 19.71 -8.83
CA ALA A 153 12.61 20.11 -9.74
C ALA A 153 12.82 19.23 -10.98
N ILE A 154 13.00 19.74 -12.21
CA ILE A 154 13.79 18.93 -13.18
C ILE A 154 15.21 18.82 -12.61
N GLY A 155 15.75 17.60 -12.59
CA GLY A 155 17.01 17.25 -11.93
C GLY A 155 16.88 16.92 -10.44
N GLU A 156 15.70 17.10 -9.83
CA GLU A 156 15.49 16.73 -8.43
C GLU A 156 15.40 15.21 -8.28
N MET A 157 16.10 14.68 -7.28
CA MET A 157 16.08 13.25 -6.97
C MET A 157 14.79 12.89 -6.24
N VAL A 158 14.06 11.92 -6.78
CA VAL A 158 12.87 11.36 -6.14
C VAL A 158 13.03 9.86 -5.94
N THR A 159 12.42 9.35 -4.87
CA THR A 159 12.37 7.92 -4.58
C THR A 159 10.99 7.40 -4.89
N VAL A 160 10.94 6.33 -5.68
CA VAL A 160 9.76 5.60 -6.07
C VAL A 160 9.74 4.29 -5.28
N ILE A 161 8.65 4.07 -4.55
CA ILE A 161 8.45 2.89 -3.72
C ILE A 161 7.16 2.22 -4.19
N GLY A 162 7.23 0.94 -4.49
CA GLY A 162 6.17 0.19 -5.15
C GLY A 162 6.22 -1.28 -4.77
N THR A 163 5.12 -1.99 -4.98
CA THR A 163 5.05 -3.41 -4.65
C THR A 163 4.56 -4.21 -5.83
N THR A 164 5.08 -5.42 -6.00
CA THR A 164 4.59 -6.35 -7.02
C THR A 164 4.16 -7.65 -6.36
N ALA A 165 2.98 -8.14 -6.70
CA ALA A 165 2.58 -9.49 -6.33
C ALA A 165 3.62 -10.49 -6.88
N ALA A 166 4.21 -11.32 -6.01
CA ALA A 166 5.14 -12.35 -6.44
C ALA A 166 4.40 -13.60 -6.97
N HIS A 167 3.13 -13.78 -6.57
CA HIS A 167 2.27 -14.92 -6.91
C HIS A 167 0.80 -14.51 -7.03
N ASP A 168 0.01 -15.30 -7.77
CA ASP A 168 -1.43 -15.06 -8.00
C ASP A 168 -2.29 -15.31 -6.75
N LYS A 169 -1.74 -16.00 -5.75
CA LYS A 169 -2.39 -16.30 -4.47
C LYS A 169 -1.50 -15.80 -3.34
N PHE A 170 -2.09 -15.05 -2.41
CA PHE A 170 -1.36 -14.43 -1.31
C PHE A 170 -1.47 -15.24 -0.02
N PHE A 171 -2.62 -15.86 0.25
CA PHE A 171 -2.84 -16.76 1.39
C PHE A 171 -3.64 -17.99 0.98
N ASP A 172 -3.27 -19.15 1.51
CA ASP A 172 -4.14 -20.34 1.55
C ASP A 172 -4.94 -20.28 2.86
N SER A 173 -6.20 -19.85 2.80
CA SER A 173 -7.16 -19.72 3.91
C SER A 173 -6.62 -18.99 5.17
N MET A 174 -7.18 -17.82 5.49
CA MET A 174 -7.04 -17.33 6.88
C MET A 174 -7.78 -18.34 7.77
N GLY A 175 -7.02 -19.21 8.44
CA GLY A 175 -7.57 -20.11 9.45
C GLY A 175 -8.40 -19.29 10.44
N ALA A 176 -9.51 -19.86 10.91
CA ALA A 176 -10.49 -19.17 11.76
C ALA A 176 -9.96 -18.81 13.18
N THR A 177 -8.65 -18.76 13.38
CA THR A 177 -8.02 -18.43 14.65
C THR A 177 -7.64 -16.94 14.69
N PRO A 178 -7.98 -16.22 15.79
CA PRO A 178 -7.69 -14.78 15.91
C PRO A 178 -6.21 -14.44 15.71
N GLU A 179 -5.33 -15.32 16.14
CA GLU A 179 -3.89 -15.25 15.94
C GLU A 179 -3.50 -16.15 14.78
N THR A 180 -2.97 -15.56 13.71
CA THR A 180 -2.51 -16.30 12.54
C THR A 180 -1.15 -15.75 12.10
N THR A 181 -0.24 -16.67 11.77
CA THR A 181 1.02 -16.34 11.10
C THR A 181 0.78 -16.32 9.61
N VAL A 182 1.16 -15.23 8.97
CA VAL A 182 0.72 -14.90 7.63
C VAL A 182 1.95 -14.75 6.71
N PRO A 183 2.14 -15.63 5.71
CA PRO A 183 3.29 -15.57 4.80
C PRO A 183 3.09 -14.46 3.77
N MET A 184 4.00 -13.50 3.70
CA MET A 184 3.84 -12.35 2.82
C MET A 184 4.61 -12.52 1.50
N HIS A 185 3.89 -12.85 0.43
CA HIS A 185 4.43 -13.02 -0.93
C HIS A 185 4.37 -11.75 -1.80
N ILE A 186 4.87 -10.61 -1.31
CA ILE A 186 4.98 -9.38 -2.11
C ILE A 186 6.42 -8.85 -2.06
N ALA A 187 6.96 -8.59 -3.24
CA ALA A 187 8.25 -7.94 -3.36
C ALA A 187 8.07 -6.42 -3.23
N LEU A 188 8.80 -5.83 -2.27
CA LEU A 188 8.96 -4.39 -2.18
C LEU A 188 10.05 -3.95 -3.15
N HIS A 189 9.79 -2.91 -3.92
CA HIS A 189 10.75 -2.34 -4.86
C HIS A 189 10.97 -0.89 -4.52
N ILE A 190 12.24 -0.49 -4.54
CA ILE A 190 12.66 0.89 -4.30
C ILE A 190 13.61 1.30 -5.42
N ALA A 191 13.24 2.37 -6.10
CA ALA A 191 14.03 2.99 -7.15
C ALA A 191 14.21 4.48 -6.85
N LYS A 192 15.34 5.04 -7.27
CA LYS A 192 15.63 6.46 -7.11
C LYS A 192 16.21 6.99 -8.40
N GLY A 193 15.81 8.20 -8.78
CA GLY A 193 16.28 8.81 -10.00
C GLY A 193 15.91 10.29 -10.07
N PRO A 194 16.57 11.04 -10.97
CA PRO A 194 16.22 12.43 -11.20
C PRO A 194 14.91 12.52 -11.99
N VAL A 195 14.14 13.57 -11.69
CA VAL A 195 13.04 14.00 -12.56
C VAL A 195 13.63 14.55 -13.85
N THR A 196 13.25 13.99 -14.98
CA THR A 196 13.75 14.39 -16.31
C THR A 196 12.82 15.35 -17.01
N GLN A 197 11.51 15.26 -16.74
CA GLN A 197 10.51 16.08 -17.40
C GLN A 197 9.28 16.31 -16.52
N ARG A 198 8.57 17.42 -16.77
CA ARG A 198 7.28 17.75 -16.17
C ARG A 198 6.26 17.97 -17.27
N PHE A 199 5.09 17.35 -17.15
CA PHE A 199 4.02 17.48 -18.12
C PHE A 199 2.80 18.12 -17.46
N LEU A 200 2.58 19.41 -17.78
CA LEU A 200 1.46 20.20 -17.28
C LEU A 200 0.74 20.84 -18.47
N PRO A 201 -0.59 20.72 -18.58
CA PRO A 201 -1.50 20.04 -17.66
C PRO A 201 -1.53 18.50 -17.82
N GLN A 202 -0.93 17.95 -18.87
CA GLN A 202 -0.92 16.51 -19.16
C GLN A 202 0.24 16.13 -20.08
N ARG A 203 0.59 14.84 -20.19
CA ARG A 203 1.59 14.35 -21.17
C ARG A 203 0.96 14.13 -22.54
N ASP A 204 -0.14 13.39 -22.58
CA ASP A 204 -0.86 13.04 -23.80
C ASP A 204 -2.34 12.81 -23.48
N SER A 205 -3.22 12.80 -24.49
CA SER A 205 -4.67 12.72 -24.28
C SER A 205 -5.22 11.31 -24.04
N ALA A 206 -4.39 10.27 -24.20
CA ALA A 206 -4.87 8.88 -24.24
C ALA A 206 -4.40 8.07 -23.03
N LEU A 207 -3.09 8.07 -22.76
CA LEU A 207 -2.44 7.26 -21.73
C LEU A 207 -2.26 8.05 -20.42
N LEU A 208 -1.85 9.32 -20.49
CA LEU A 208 -1.64 10.16 -19.29
C LEU A 208 -2.30 11.56 -19.46
N PRO A 209 -3.64 11.63 -19.47
CA PRO A 209 -4.40 12.87 -19.61
C PRO A 209 -4.48 13.69 -18.31
N TRP A 210 -3.43 13.64 -17.48
CA TRP A 210 -3.33 14.33 -16.19
C TRP A 210 -1.90 14.82 -15.94
N PRO A 211 -1.70 15.76 -14.99
CA PRO A 211 -0.38 16.22 -14.60
C PRO A 211 0.51 15.04 -14.19
N CYS A 212 1.70 14.96 -14.77
CA CYS A 212 2.65 13.91 -14.41
C CYS A 212 4.11 14.40 -14.53
N ILE A 213 5.00 13.63 -13.92
CA ILE A 213 6.45 13.82 -14.01
C ILE A 213 7.07 12.56 -14.61
N GLU A 214 8.17 12.73 -15.34
CA GLU A 214 9.01 11.64 -15.77
C GLU A 214 10.20 11.53 -14.81
N VAL A 215 10.50 10.31 -14.38
CA VAL A 215 11.62 10.00 -13.48
C VAL A 215 12.50 8.98 -14.16
N ASN A 216 13.77 9.32 -14.39
CA ASN A 216 14.73 8.36 -14.91
C ASN A 216 15.25 7.48 -13.77
N CYS A 217 14.50 6.42 -13.47
CA CYS A 217 14.88 5.44 -12.47
C CYS A 217 14.57 4.03 -12.98
N PRO A 218 15.28 3.00 -12.49
CA PRO A 218 15.03 1.61 -12.85
C PRO A 218 13.84 1.04 -12.05
N ALA A 219 12.70 1.72 -12.12
CA ALA A 219 11.45 1.19 -11.58
C ALA A 219 11.00 -0.03 -12.40
N GLN A 220 10.55 -1.08 -11.72
CA GLN A 220 10.04 -2.26 -12.40
C GLN A 220 8.61 -2.01 -12.89
N GLY A 221 8.26 -2.56 -14.06
CA GLY A 221 6.95 -2.36 -14.69
C GLY A 221 5.76 -2.81 -13.84
N GLY A 222 5.94 -3.60 -12.78
CA GLY A 222 4.86 -3.90 -11.82
C GLY A 222 4.63 -2.82 -10.76
N MET A 223 5.58 -1.91 -10.55
CA MET A 223 5.44 -0.74 -9.68
C MET A 223 4.62 0.38 -10.34
N TRP A 224 4.66 0.38 -11.67
CA TRP A 224 3.92 1.27 -12.57
C TRP A 224 3.59 0.42 -13.79
N ARG A 225 2.50 -0.34 -13.81
CA ARG A 225 2.07 -0.94 -15.08
C ARG A 225 1.33 0.15 -15.87
N PRO A 226 1.92 0.75 -16.92
CA PRO A 226 1.10 1.23 -18.01
C PRO A 226 0.48 -0.02 -18.65
N CYS A 227 -0.84 -0.10 -18.66
CA CYS A 227 -1.53 -1.09 -19.48
C CYS A 227 -1.12 -0.82 -20.95
N LEU A 228 -0.54 -1.83 -21.61
CA LEU A 228 -0.61 -2.00 -23.06
C LEU A 228 -1.87 -2.79 -23.37
#